data_AF-A0A349PSF1-F1
#
_entry.id   AF-A0A349PSF1-F1
#
_cell.length_a   1.000
_cell.length_b   1.000
_cell.length_c   1.000
_cell.angle_alpha   90.00
_cell.angle_beta   90.00
_cell.angle_gamma   90.00
#
_symmetry.space_group_name_H-M   'P 1'
#
loop_
_entity.id
_entity.type
_entity.pdbx_description
1 polymer ?
#
loop_
_entity_poly.entity_id
_entity_poly.type
_entity_poly.pdbx_seq_one_letter_code
_entity_poly.pdbx_strand_id
1 'polypeptide(L)'
;SRIINWCPHCLTALSDAEVEYVDKPGHLWYIRYPLSDGSGDIVVATTRPETMMGDTGVAVNPEDEKFKHLIGKTCILPIMNREIPIVG
;
A
#
# COMPACT_ATOMS: atom_id res chain seq x y z
N SER A 1 1.54 -7.52 -19.43
CA SER A 1 2.31 -8.44 -18.57
C SER A 1 1.48 -8.76 -17.34
N ARG A 2 1.61 -9.96 -16.75
CA ARG A 2 0.92 -10.36 -15.51
C ARG A 2 1.93 -10.38 -14.35
N ILE A 3 1.46 -10.23 -13.12
CA ILE A 3 2.30 -10.41 -11.92
C ILE A 3 2.67 -11.89 -11.82
N ILE A 4 3.91 -12.18 -11.45
CA ILE A 4 4.44 -13.52 -11.22
C ILE A 4 5.09 -13.59 -9.83
N ASN A 5 5.10 -14.77 -9.22
CA ASN A 5 5.96 -15.03 -8.08
C ASN A 5 7.39 -15.27 -8.59
N TRP A 6 8.34 -14.46 -8.14
CA TRP A 6 9.74 -14.56 -8.57
C TRP A 6 10.64 -14.93 -7.40
N CYS A 7 11.44 -15.99 -7.56
CA CYS A 7 12.44 -16.37 -6.57
C CYS A 7 13.81 -15.74 -6.91
N PRO A 8 14.35 -14.83 -6.08
CA PRO A 8 15.63 -14.19 -6.35
C PRO A 8 16.83 -15.14 -6.19
N HIS A 9 16.68 -16.26 -5.47
CA HIS A 9 17.75 -17.24 -5.29
C HIS A 9 17.89 -18.16 -6.51
N CYS A 10 16.78 -18.72 -6.98
CA CYS A 10 16.76 -19.63 -8.12
C CYS A 10 16.79 -18.91 -9.47
N LEU A 11 16.51 -17.59 -9.49
CA LEU A 11 16.41 -16.75 -10.68
C LEU A 11 15.36 -17.27 -11.68
N THR A 12 14.21 -17.71 -11.16
CA THR A 12 13.09 -18.23 -11.96
C THR A 12 11.73 -17.79 -11.40
N ALA A 13 10.73 -17.80 -12.27
CA ALA A 13 9.33 -17.72 -11.88
C ALA A 13 8.88 -19.03 -11.20
N LEU A 14 8.03 -18.91 -10.19
CA LEU A 14 7.39 -20.02 -9.50
C LEU A 14 5.88 -19.99 -9.75
N SER A 15 5.27 -21.16 -9.90
CA SER A 15 3.82 -21.31 -9.90
C SER A 15 3.27 -21.14 -8.48
N ASP A 16 1.99 -20.79 -8.34
CA ASP A 16 1.35 -20.67 -7.01
C ASP A 16 1.39 -21.99 -6.22
N ALA A 17 1.41 -23.13 -6.90
CA ALA A 17 1.51 -24.46 -6.27
C ALA A 17 2.91 -24.76 -5.69
N GLU A 18 3.94 -24.02 -6.11
CA GLU A 18 5.32 -24.14 -5.61
C GLU A 18 5.64 -23.14 -4.49
N VAL A 19 4.69 -22.26 -4.14
CA VAL A 19 4.88 -21.26 -3.07
C VAL A 19 4.36 -21.80 -1.74
N GLU A 20 5.25 -21.88 -0.77
CA GLU A 20 4.91 -22.24 0.61
C GLU A 20 4.73 -20.99 1.47
N TYR A 21 3.61 -20.91 2.20
CA TYR A 21 3.33 -19.83 3.14
C TYR A 21 3.68 -20.26 4.56
N VAL A 22 4.58 -19.53 5.20
CA VAL A 22 5.04 -19.80 6.56
C VAL A 22 4.93 -18.54 7.39
N ASP A 23 4.30 -18.64 8.56
CA ASP A 23 4.20 -17.54 9.51
C ASP A 23 5.57 -17.15 10.05
N LYS A 24 5.86 -15.85 10.04
CA LYS A 24 7.08 -15.30 10.61
C LYS A 24 6.74 -14.08 11.46
N PRO A 25 7.42 -13.89 12.61
CA PRO A 25 7.26 -12.65 13.37
C PRO A 25 7.71 -11.47 12.51
N GLY A 26 6.90 -10.42 12.49
CA GLY A 26 7.15 -9.21 11.72
C GLY A 26 6.63 -7.98 12.44
N HIS A 27 6.83 -6.81 11.82
CA HIS A 27 6.35 -5.54 12.33
C HIS A 27 5.22 -5.01 11.44
N LEU A 28 4.22 -4.42 12.08
CA LEU A 28 3.20 -3.62 11.40
C LEU A 28 3.54 -2.15 11.61
N TRP A 29 3.82 -1.46 10.51
CA TRP A 29 4.19 -0.05 10.49
C TRP A 29 2.98 0.81 10.22
N TYR A 30 2.92 1.98 10.85
CA TYR A 30 1.86 2.98 10.66
C TYR A 30 2.50 4.25 10.12
N ILE A 31 2.13 4.62 8.88
CA ILE A 31 2.74 5.73 8.14
C ILE A 31 1.67 6.75 7.82
N ARG A 32 1.93 8.03 8.10
CA ARG A 32 1.00 9.14 7.82
C ARG A 32 1.21 9.71 6.43
N TYR A 33 0.13 9.80 5.66
CA TYR A 33 0.08 10.38 4.32
C TYR A 33 -0.79 11.64 4.41
N PRO A 34 -0.20 12.85 4.35
CA PRO A 34 -0.98 14.07 4.44
C PRO A 34 -1.94 14.19 3.24
N LEU A 35 -3.15 14.70 3.47
CA LEU A 35 -4.11 14.99 2.40
C LEU A 35 -3.63 16.21 1.62
N SER A 36 -3.82 16.19 0.29
CA SER A 36 -3.39 17.28 -0.60
C SER A 36 -4.11 18.60 -0.33
N ASP A 37 -5.35 18.52 0.15
CA ASP A 37 -6.19 19.67 0.52
C ASP A 37 -5.82 20.28 1.89
N GLY A 38 -4.85 19.69 2.59
CA GLY A 38 -4.42 20.14 3.92
C GLY A 38 -5.45 19.89 5.02
N SER A 39 -6.52 19.14 4.75
CA SER A 39 -7.59 18.87 5.74
C SER A 39 -7.18 17.88 6.84
N GLY A 40 -6.03 17.22 6.69
CA GLY A 40 -5.51 16.28 7.68
C GLY A 40 -4.54 15.28 7.06
N ASP A 41 -4.51 14.08 7.61
CA ASP A 41 -3.70 12.96 7.14
C ASP A 41 -4.46 11.64 7.22
N ILE A 42 -4.03 10.66 6.42
CA ILE A 42 -4.48 9.27 6.50
C ILE A 42 -3.33 8.39 6.97
N VAL A 43 -3.60 7.51 7.95
CA VAL A 43 -2.61 6.56 8.46
C VAL A 43 -2.76 5.24 7.71
N VAL A 44 -1.71 4.84 7.00
CA VAL A 44 -1.62 3.56 6.30
C VAL A 44 -0.85 2.57 7.16
N ALA A 45 -1.42 1.37 7.34
CA ALA A 45 -0.76 0.26 8.01
C ALA A 45 -0.13 -0.69 6.97
N THR A 46 1.18 -0.96 7.06
CA THR A 46 1.89 -1.86 6.13
C THR A 46 2.95 -2.68 6.85
N THR A 47 3.18 -3.92 6.42
CA THR A 47 4.33 -4.72 6.85
C THR A 47 5.59 -4.43 6.03
N ARG A 48 5.45 -3.68 4.93
CA ARG A 48 6.50 -3.39 3.95
C ARG A 48 6.61 -1.88 3.71
N PRO A 49 7.24 -1.13 4.62
CA PRO A 49 7.34 0.33 4.49
C PRO A 49 8.14 0.74 3.24
N GLU A 50 9.01 -0.13 2.72
CA GLU A 50 9.81 0.13 1.53
C GLU A 50 8.97 0.19 0.24
N THR A 51 7.79 -0.43 0.21
CA THR A 51 6.91 -0.38 -0.98
C THR A 51 6.25 0.96 -1.17
N MET A 52 6.26 1.84 -0.16
CA MET A 52 5.67 3.17 -0.21
C MET A 52 6.09 3.96 -1.45
N MET A 53 7.35 3.86 -1.87
CA MET A 53 7.87 4.56 -3.06
C MET A 53 7.17 4.13 -4.37
N GLY A 54 6.61 2.92 -4.38
CA GLY A 54 5.85 2.37 -5.50
C GLY A 54 4.35 2.64 -5.43
N ASP A 55 3.83 3.23 -4.35
CA ASP A 55 2.39 3.38 -4.15
C ASP A 55 1.76 4.28 -5.21
N THR A 56 0.75 3.77 -5.90
CA THR A 56 0.00 4.50 -6.93
C THR A 56 -1.33 5.06 -6.45
N GLY A 57 -1.78 4.66 -5.26
CA GLY A 57 -3.04 5.08 -4.66
C GLY A 57 -3.24 4.44 -3.29
N VAL A 58 -4.16 5.00 -2.50
CA VAL A 58 -4.57 4.45 -1.20
C VAL A 58 -5.98 3.89 -1.34
N ALA A 59 -6.19 2.65 -0.92
CA ALA A 59 -7.51 2.03 -0.92
C ALA A 59 -8.19 2.19 0.44
N VAL A 60 -9.47 2.54 0.43
CA VAL A 60 -10.33 2.74 1.60
C VAL A 60 -11.60 1.94 1.42
N ASN A 61 -12.11 1.32 2.48
CA ASN A 61 -13.39 0.62 2.40
C ASN A 61 -14.55 1.64 2.25
N PRO A 62 -15.42 1.53 1.23
CA PRO A 62 -16.53 2.45 0.99
C PRO A 62 -17.67 2.34 2.02
N GLU A 63 -17.72 1.25 2.77
CA GLU A 63 -18.66 1.04 3.88
C GLU A 63 -18.12 1.59 5.21
N ASP A 64 -16.84 1.97 5.29
CA ASP A 64 -16.27 2.54 6.50
C ASP A 64 -16.63 4.03 6.63
N GLU A 65 -17.59 4.33 7.51
CA GLU A 65 -18.06 5.69 7.78
C GLU A 65 -16.93 6.66 8.17
N LYS A 66 -15.83 6.16 8.76
CA LYS A 66 -14.70 7.00 9.18
C LYS A 66 -13.93 7.57 8.01
N PHE A 67 -13.82 6.84 6.90
CA PHE A 67 -12.93 7.19 5.80
C PHE A 67 -13.64 7.37 4.46
N LYS A 68 -14.94 7.03 4.37
CA LYS A 68 -15.75 7.19 3.15
C LYS A 68 -15.67 8.59 2.54
N HIS A 69 -15.57 9.62 3.37
CA HIS A 69 -15.46 11.02 2.95
C HIS A 69 -14.11 11.37 2.27
N LEU A 70 -13.13 10.47 2.31
CA LEU A 70 -11.83 10.61 1.66
C LEU A 70 -11.80 10.03 0.25
N ILE A 71 -12.77 9.20 -0.14
CA ILE A 71 -12.83 8.59 -1.47
C ILE A 71 -12.96 9.70 -2.53
N GLY A 72 -12.08 9.66 -3.52
CA GLY A 72 -11.98 10.68 -4.57
C GLY A 72 -11.09 11.88 -4.22
N LYS A 73 -10.60 11.99 -2.98
CA LYS A 73 -9.54 12.95 -2.63
C LYS A 73 -8.16 12.42 -3.05
N THR A 74 -7.16 13.30 -3.00
CA THR A 74 -5.75 12.92 -3.16
C THR A 74 -4.99 13.07 -1.84
N CYS A 75 -3.95 12.27 -1.66
CA CYS A 75 -2.98 12.41 -0.58
C CYS A 75 -1.58 12.50 -1.15
N ILE A 76 -0.65 13.02 -0.36
CA ILE A 76 0.73 13.21 -0.74
C ILE A 76 1.53 12.04 -0.19
N LEU A 77 2.25 11.36 -1.09
CA LEU A 77 3.19 10.33 -0.72
C LEU A 77 4.34 10.95 0.10
N PRO A 78 4.57 10.49 1.34
CA PRO A 78 5.71 10.92 2.12
C PRO A 78 7.01 10.68 1.35
N ILE A 79 8.01 11.54 1.52
CA ILE A 79 9.33 11.49 0.88
C ILE A 79 9.33 11.90 -0.60
N MET A 80 8.42 11.38 -1.44
CA MET A 80 8.42 11.72 -2.88
C MET A 80 7.64 12.99 -3.22
N ASN A 81 6.82 13.49 -2.29
CA ASN A 81 5.96 14.66 -2.49
C ASN A 81 5.08 14.53 -3.75
N ARG A 82 4.62 13.31 -4.04
CA ARG A 82 3.78 12.97 -5.19
C ARG A 82 2.33 12.80 -4.74
N GLU A 83 1.39 13.39 -5.45
CA GLU A 83 -0.03 13.15 -5.20
C GLU A 83 -0.47 11.78 -5.72
N ILE A 84 -1.23 11.06 -4.90
CA ILE A 84 -1.85 9.78 -5.24
C ILE A 84 -3.34 9.81 -4.86
N PRO A 85 -4.22 9.18 -5.67
CA PRO A 85 -5.65 9.13 -5.41
C PRO A 85 -6.00 8.21 -4.25
N ILE A 86 -7.07 8.56 -3.54
CA ILE A 86 -7.74 7.69 -2.57
C ILE A 86 -8.96 7.06 -3.27
N VAL A 87 -8.98 5.74 -3.35
CA VAL A 87 -10.02 4.93 -4.01
C VAL A 87 -10.74 4.05 -3.00
N GLY A 88 -11.98 3.68 -3.27
CA GLY A 88 -12.72 2.71 -2.46
C GLY A 88 -13.69 1.88 -3.29
#